data_AF-A0A926CUU7-F1
#
_entry.id   AF-A0A926CUU7-F1
#
_cell.length_a   1.000
_cell.length_b   1.000
_cell.length_c   1.000
_cell.angle_alpha   90.00
_cell.angle_beta   90.00
_cell.angle_gamma   90.00
#
_symmetry.space_group_name_H-M   'P 1'
#
loop_
_entity.id
_entity.type
_entity.pdbx_description
1 polymer ?
#
loop_
_entity_poly.entity_id
_entity_poly.type
_entity_poly.pdbx_seq_one_letter_code
_entity_poly.pdbx_strand_id
1 'polypeptide(L)'
;AAKNVRINLPRFTVIGATTRLSLLAAPLRDRFGVRFRLDYYDLPAMEFIIRRAAGMLKVEITPEGTTEIARRARGTPRVALRLLRRVRDYAQTRANGIITGPVAGQALELLDIDHLGLDDIDRRVLSAIIEKFNGGPVGLSTIGAAISEDTATIEDVYEPYLIQLGFLARTNRGRIATPHAYEHMGIPYHDKDTTGNGQPPLF
;
A
#
# COMPACT_ATOMS: atom_id res chain seq x y z
N ALA A 1 45.64 13.57 5.13
CA ALA A 1 45.43 13.13 6.54
C ALA A 1 44.12 13.70 7.04
N ALA A 2 43.18 12.88 7.52
CA ALA A 2 41.92 13.36 8.08
C ALA A 2 42.18 13.95 9.48
N LYS A 3 41.86 15.23 9.69
CA LYS A 3 41.91 15.87 11.01
C LYS A 3 40.68 15.42 11.82
N ASN A 4 40.91 14.64 12.86
CA ASN A 4 39.89 14.35 13.87
C ASN A 4 39.57 15.62 14.66
N VAL A 5 38.37 16.17 14.46
CA VAL A 5 37.88 17.31 15.24
C VAL A 5 37.04 16.78 16.39
N ARG A 6 37.48 17.04 17.63
CA ARG A 6 36.65 16.77 18.83
C ARG A 6 35.71 17.95 19.04
N ILE A 7 34.43 17.73 18.80
CA ILE A 7 33.37 18.70 19.07
C ILE A 7 32.68 18.29 20.37
N ASN A 8 32.59 19.21 21.33
CA ASN A 8 31.84 18.96 22.56
C ASN A 8 30.36 19.26 22.26
N LEU A 9 29.51 18.22 22.32
CA LEU A 9 28.09 18.36 22.02
C LEU A 9 27.27 18.55 23.32
N PRO A 10 26.28 19.46 23.33
CA PRO A 10 25.32 19.54 24.43
C PRO A 10 24.50 18.23 24.49
N ARG A 11 23.80 17.99 25.60
CA ARG A 11 22.88 16.85 25.70
C ARG A 11 21.75 17.02 24.67
N PHE A 12 21.51 15.99 23.87
CA PHE A 12 20.44 15.96 22.88
C PHE A 12 19.80 14.57 22.83
N THR A 13 18.59 14.51 22.28
CA THR A 13 17.86 13.27 22.04
C THR A 13 17.79 13.02 20.54
N VAL A 14 18.21 11.84 20.10
CA VAL A 14 18.09 11.42 18.70
C VAL A 14 16.80 10.63 18.53
N ILE A 15 15.97 11.05 17.57
CA ILE A 15 14.81 10.29 17.11
C ILE A 15 15.10 9.84 15.68
N GLY A 16 15.26 8.53 15.49
CA GLY A 16 15.42 7.92 14.17
C GLY A 16 14.11 7.28 13.71
N ALA A 17 13.79 7.40 12.42
CA ALA A 17 12.67 6.71 11.78
C ALA A 17 13.20 5.93 10.56
N THR A 18 12.77 4.68 10.40
CA THR A 18 13.12 3.84 9.26
C THR A 18 11.94 2.95 8.89
N THR A 19 11.76 2.71 7.59
CA THR A 19 10.83 1.68 7.08
C THR A 19 11.43 0.27 7.21
N ARG A 20 12.76 0.16 7.33
CA ARG A 20 13.49 -1.11 7.40
C ARG A 20 14.51 -1.08 8.55
N LEU A 21 14.12 -1.63 9.69
CA LEU A 21 15.01 -1.75 10.86
C LEU A 21 16.23 -2.64 10.58
N SER A 22 16.13 -3.56 9.63
CA SER A 22 17.21 -4.47 9.23
C SER A 22 18.38 -3.76 8.52
N LEU A 23 18.14 -2.60 7.90
CA LEU A 23 19.19 -1.84 7.20
C LEU A 23 20.10 -1.04 8.16
N LEU A 24 19.70 -0.88 9.42
CA LEU A 24 20.53 -0.20 10.42
C LEU A 24 21.65 -1.12 10.90
N ALA A 25 22.90 -0.66 10.75
CA ALA A 25 24.06 -1.33 11.28
C ALA A 25 23.90 -1.57 12.80
N ALA A 26 24.24 -2.78 13.26
CA ALA A 26 24.07 -3.18 14.66
C ALA A 26 24.66 -2.16 15.66
N PRO A 27 25.89 -1.62 15.48
CA PRO A 27 26.47 -0.66 16.43
C PRO A 27 25.72 0.66 16.56
N LEU A 28 24.95 1.06 15.54
CA LEU A 28 24.11 2.26 15.59
C LEU A 28 22.75 1.93 16.21
N ARG A 29 22.17 0.79 15.82
CA ARG A 29 20.88 0.32 16.34
C ARG A 29 20.91 0.11 17.85
N ASP A 30 21.99 -0.46 18.38
CA ASP A 30 22.14 -0.76 19.82
C ASP A 30 22.27 0.51 20.68
N ARG A 31 22.50 1.68 20.05
CA ARG A 31 22.53 2.99 20.73
C ARG A 31 21.14 3.59 20.97
N PHE A 32 20.09 3.05 20.35
CA PHE A 32 18.71 3.50 20.57
C PHE A 32 18.11 2.75 21.75
N GLY A 33 18.05 3.40 22.92
CA GLY A 33 17.54 2.80 24.17
C GLY A 33 16.03 2.53 24.18
N VAL A 34 15.27 3.17 23.30
CA VAL A 34 13.82 2.96 23.15
C VAL A 34 13.51 2.71 21.68
N ARG A 35 12.72 1.68 21.41
CA ARG A 35 12.33 1.26 20.05
C ARG A 35 10.82 1.09 20.00
N PHE A 36 10.17 1.79 19.09
CA PHE A 36 8.74 1.64 18.82
C PHE A 36 8.56 1.08 17.42
N ARG A 37 7.67 0.10 17.30
CA ARG A 37 7.15 -0.37 16.02
C ARG A 37 5.76 0.21 15.85
N LEU A 38 5.56 0.90 14.73
CA LEU A 38 4.25 1.43 14.34
C LEU A 38 3.65 0.45 13.35
N ASP A 39 2.56 -0.19 13.74
CA ASP A 39 1.76 -1.02 12.85
C ASP A 39 0.65 -0.19 12.19
N TYR A 40 -0.05 -0.79 11.22
CA TYR A 40 -1.19 -0.15 10.57
C TYR A 40 -2.30 0.14 11.58
N TYR A 41 -3.02 1.23 11.34
CA TYR A 41 -4.16 1.62 12.16
C TYR A 41 -5.35 0.70 11.88
N ASP A 42 -6.08 0.35 12.93
CA ASP A 42 -7.35 -0.34 12.80
C ASP A 42 -8.45 0.60 12.28
N LEU A 43 -9.58 0.00 11.89
CA LEU A 43 -10.70 0.75 11.31
C LEU A 43 -11.24 1.83 12.28
N PRO A 44 -11.48 1.55 13.58
CA PRO A 44 -11.95 2.58 14.52
C PRO A 44 -11.00 3.76 14.68
N ALA A 45 -9.68 3.52 14.77
CA ALA A 45 -8.72 4.61 14.87
C ALA A 45 -8.66 5.43 13.56
N MET A 46 -8.78 4.77 12.40
CA MET A 46 -8.86 5.46 11.11
C MET A 46 -10.10 6.33 10.98
N GLU A 47 -11.28 5.84 11.39
CA GLU A 47 -12.51 6.61 11.42
C GLU A 47 -12.39 7.84 12.34
N PHE A 48 -11.78 7.68 13.51
CA PHE A 48 -11.51 8.79 14.42
C PHE A 48 -10.62 9.86 13.77
N ILE A 49 -9.53 9.45 13.11
CA ILE A 49 -8.61 10.37 12.42
C ILE A 49 -9.34 11.14 11.31
N ILE A 50 -10.13 10.45 10.49
CA ILE A 50 -10.88 11.06 9.38
C ILE A 50 -11.92 12.04 9.90
N ARG A 51 -12.71 11.65 10.91
CA ARG A 51 -13.75 12.53 11.50
C ARG A 51 -13.14 13.79 12.09
N ARG A 52 -12.02 13.66 12.81
CA ARG A 52 -11.28 14.81 13.35
C ARG A 52 -10.78 15.72 12.23
N ALA A 53 -10.20 15.16 11.18
CA ALA A 53 -9.68 15.93 10.05
C ALA A 53 -10.80 16.63 9.26
N ALA A 54 -11.96 15.99 9.09
CA ALA A 54 -13.13 16.58 8.45
C ALA A 54 -13.62 17.82 9.22
N GLY A 55 -13.67 17.75 10.55
CA GLY A 55 -13.96 18.90 11.41
C GLY A 55 -12.96 20.05 11.23
N MET A 56 -11.66 19.76 11.13
CA MET A 56 -10.63 20.78 10.87
C MET A 56 -10.76 21.41 9.47
N LEU A 57 -11.22 20.63 8.49
CA LEU A 57 -11.47 21.09 7.12
C LEU A 57 -12.85 21.75 6.94
N LYS A 58 -13.67 21.80 8.00
CA LYS A 58 -15.04 22.33 8.00
C LYS A 58 -15.91 21.68 6.91
N VAL A 59 -15.78 20.37 6.74
CA VAL A 59 -16.64 19.58 5.85
C VAL A 59 -17.53 18.66 6.67
N GLU A 60 -18.81 18.62 6.32
CA GLU A 60 -19.74 17.68 6.93
C GLU A 60 -19.51 16.28 6.36
N ILE A 61 -19.38 15.29 7.25
CA ILE A 61 -19.18 13.90 6.89
C ILE A 61 -20.05 13.01 7.77
N THR A 62 -20.73 12.06 7.13
CA THR A 62 -21.54 11.05 7.81
C THR A 62 -20.67 9.91 8.36
N PRO A 63 -21.16 9.13 9.36
CA PRO A 63 -20.47 7.91 9.79
C PRO A 63 -20.17 6.96 8.63
N GLU A 64 -21.13 6.76 7.73
CA GLU A 64 -20.99 5.85 6.58
C GLU A 64 -19.92 6.35 5.60
N GLY A 65 -19.91 7.65 5.30
CA GLY A 65 -18.86 8.26 4.47
C GLY A 65 -17.47 8.18 5.11
N THR A 66 -17.41 8.28 6.45
CA THR A 66 -16.18 8.11 7.22
C THR A 66 -15.64 6.69 7.08
N THR A 67 -16.49 5.69 7.32
CA THR A 67 -16.14 4.27 7.21
C THR A 67 -15.70 3.91 5.80
N GLU A 68 -16.36 4.44 4.77
CA GLU A 68 -16.03 4.17 3.36
C GLU A 68 -14.60 4.64 3.02
N ILE A 69 -14.24 5.86 3.43
CA ILE A 69 -12.87 6.39 3.26
C ILE A 69 -11.88 5.58 4.10
N ALA A 70 -12.24 5.22 5.34
CA ALA A 70 -11.37 4.49 6.26
C ALA A 70 -11.00 3.10 5.73
N ARG A 71 -11.97 2.35 5.18
CA ARG A 71 -11.75 1.03 4.61
C ARG A 71 -10.77 1.06 3.44
N ARG A 72 -10.90 2.06 2.55
CA ARG A 72 -10.04 2.21 1.36
C ARG A 72 -8.68 2.86 1.66
N ALA A 73 -8.42 3.25 2.91
CA ALA A 73 -7.18 3.93 3.30
C ALA A 73 -6.03 3.03 3.74
N ARG A 74 -6.18 1.69 3.67
CA ARG A 74 -5.11 0.71 3.92
C ARG A 74 -4.44 0.87 5.30
N GLY A 75 -5.24 1.19 6.32
CA GLY A 75 -4.76 1.43 7.70
C GLY A 75 -3.71 2.55 7.81
N THR A 76 -3.62 3.43 6.82
CA THR A 76 -2.57 4.45 6.73
C THR A 76 -3.16 5.85 6.80
N PRO A 77 -2.92 6.62 7.89
CA PRO A 77 -3.50 7.95 8.06
C PRO A 77 -3.18 8.91 6.92
N ARG A 78 -1.96 8.85 6.38
CA ARG A 78 -1.54 9.68 5.23
C ARG A 78 -2.45 9.46 4.01
N VAL A 79 -2.81 8.21 3.73
CA VAL A 79 -3.70 7.85 2.62
C VAL A 79 -5.11 8.33 2.92
N ALA A 80 -5.68 8.03 4.08
CA ALA A 80 -7.01 8.50 4.48
C ALA A 80 -7.17 10.02 4.35
N LEU A 81 -6.21 10.79 4.84
CA LEU A 81 -6.26 12.25 4.77
C LEU A 81 -6.14 12.78 3.33
N ARG A 82 -5.40 12.08 2.47
CA ARG A 82 -5.34 12.38 1.03
C ARG A 82 -6.68 12.10 0.36
N LEU A 83 -7.29 10.96 0.65
CA LEU A 83 -8.61 10.58 0.13
C LEU A 83 -9.70 11.55 0.59
N LEU A 84 -9.74 11.89 1.88
CA LEU A 84 -10.69 12.85 2.43
C LEU A 84 -10.67 14.19 1.68
N ARG A 85 -9.47 14.72 1.36
CA ARG A 85 -9.35 15.96 0.59
C ARG A 85 -9.96 15.83 -0.80
N ARG A 86 -9.71 14.72 -1.51
CA ARG A 86 -10.27 14.47 -2.84
C ARG A 86 -11.79 14.26 -2.80
N VAL A 87 -12.28 13.48 -1.84
CA VAL A 87 -13.71 13.24 -1.65
C VAL A 87 -14.44 14.54 -1.29
N ARG A 88 -13.82 15.40 -0.48
CA ARG A 88 -14.35 16.75 -0.21
C ARG A 88 -14.48 17.56 -1.50
N ASP A 89 -13.43 17.62 -2.31
CA ASP A 89 -13.45 18.41 -3.56
C ASP A 89 -14.56 17.90 -4.51
N TYR A 90 -14.78 16.58 -4.55
CA TYR A 90 -15.92 15.98 -5.25
C TYR A 90 -17.27 16.38 -4.62
N ALA A 91 -17.42 16.25 -3.31
CA ALA A 91 -18.67 16.55 -2.62
C ALA A 91 -19.08 18.03 -2.74
N GLN A 92 -18.11 18.95 -2.68
CA GLN A 92 -18.35 20.38 -2.85
C GLN A 92 -18.83 20.75 -4.26
N THR A 93 -18.39 20.01 -5.27
CA THR A 93 -18.73 20.30 -6.67
C THR A 93 -19.95 19.53 -7.17
N ARG A 94 -20.22 18.34 -6.62
CA ARG A 94 -21.24 17.41 -7.15
C ARG A 94 -22.27 16.91 -6.14
N ALA A 95 -22.11 17.18 -4.84
CA ALA A 95 -22.97 16.60 -3.80
C ALA A 95 -23.21 17.52 -2.58
N ASN A 96 -23.59 18.78 -2.83
CA ASN A 96 -24.03 19.75 -1.82
C ASN A 96 -23.05 19.96 -0.63
N GLY A 97 -21.78 19.59 -0.77
CA GLY A 97 -20.76 19.77 0.26
C GLY A 97 -20.79 18.77 1.42
N ILE A 98 -21.65 17.75 1.39
CA ILE A 98 -21.77 16.74 2.46
C ILE A 98 -21.21 15.40 1.97
N ILE A 99 -20.28 14.82 2.74
CA ILE A 99 -19.69 13.51 2.44
C ILE A 99 -20.56 12.40 3.05
N THR A 100 -21.45 11.85 2.23
CA THR A 100 -22.24 10.64 2.56
C THR A 100 -21.51 9.37 2.12
N GLY A 101 -21.94 8.19 2.59
CA GLY A 101 -21.43 6.90 2.11
C GLY A 101 -21.45 6.77 0.58
N PRO A 102 -22.59 6.99 -0.10
CA PRO A 102 -22.67 6.94 -1.56
C PRO A 102 -21.77 7.96 -2.26
N VAL A 103 -21.67 9.19 -1.73
CA VAL A 103 -20.82 10.25 -2.30
C VAL A 103 -19.34 9.88 -2.17
N ALA A 104 -18.94 9.33 -1.02
CA ALA A 104 -17.57 8.83 -0.82
C ALA A 104 -17.26 7.68 -1.78
N GLY A 105 -18.18 6.71 -1.94
CA GLY A 105 -18.03 5.61 -2.88
C GLY A 105 -17.83 6.09 -4.32
N GLN A 106 -18.72 6.96 -4.82
CA GLN A 106 -18.62 7.53 -6.18
C GLN A 106 -17.34 8.34 -6.38
N ALA A 107 -16.94 9.14 -5.38
CA ALA A 107 -15.73 9.93 -5.45
C ALA A 107 -14.47 9.04 -5.50
N LEU A 108 -14.45 7.94 -4.76
CA LEU A 108 -13.33 7.00 -4.71
C LEU A 108 -13.26 6.15 -5.99
N GLU A 109 -14.41 5.76 -6.54
CA GLU A 109 -14.49 5.10 -7.86
C GLU A 109 -13.96 6.00 -8.98
N LEU A 110 -14.29 7.31 -8.97
CA LEU A 110 -13.74 8.27 -9.93
C LEU A 110 -12.20 8.41 -9.84
N LEU A 111 -11.62 8.07 -8.68
CA LEU A 111 -10.18 8.08 -8.46
C LEU A 111 -9.53 6.71 -8.78
N ASP A 112 -10.28 5.80 -9.39
CA ASP A 112 -9.89 4.42 -9.68
C ASP A 112 -9.46 3.64 -8.42
N ILE A 113 -10.06 3.96 -7.27
CA ILE A 113 -9.83 3.27 -6.00
C ILE A 113 -10.95 2.26 -5.77
N ASP A 114 -10.63 0.97 -5.72
CA ASP A 114 -11.64 -0.06 -5.51
C ASP A 114 -12.06 -0.21 -4.05
N HIS A 115 -13.00 -1.13 -3.82
CA HIS A 115 -13.51 -1.49 -2.51
C HIS A 115 -12.43 -2.04 -1.54
N LEU A 116 -11.32 -2.57 -2.05
CA LEU A 116 -10.17 -3.00 -1.25
C LEU A 116 -9.14 -1.86 -1.10
N GLY A 117 -9.39 -0.69 -1.66
CA GLY A 117 -8.50 0.46 -1.57
C GLY A 117 -7.31 0.40 -2.51
N LEU A 118 -7.25 -0.52 -3.49
CA LEU A 118 -6.20 -0.54 -4.51
C LEU A 118 -6.36 0.65 -5.45
N ASP A 119 -5.26 1.32 -5.76
CA ASP A 119 -5.21 2.45 -6.69
C ASP A 119 -4.68 2.02 -8.07
N ASP A 120 -4.60 2.97 -9.01
CA ASP A 120 -4.08 2.74 -10.36
C ASP A 120 -2.70 2.06 -10.36
N ILE A 121 -1.80 2.45 -9.45
CA ILE A 121 -0.44 1.92 -9.43
C ILE A 121 -0.45 0.47 -8.96
N ASP A 122 -1.25 0.13 -7.92
CA ASP A 122 -1.41 -1.27 -7.51
C ASP A 122 -1.94 -2.15 -8.64
N ARG A 123 -2.99 -1.69 -9.34
CA ARG A 123 -3.56 -2.42 -10.47
C ARG A 123 -2.54 -2.57 -11.59
N ARG A 124 -1.76 -1.53 -11.89
CA ARG A 124 -0.71 -1.58 -12.92
C ARG A 124 0.42 -2.54 -12.54
N VAL A 125 0.79 -2.64 -11.25
CA VAL A 125 1.71 -3.67 -10.77
C VAL A 125 1.14 -5.06 -11.03
N LEU A 126 -0.10 -5.33 -10.63
CA LEU A 126 -0.74 -6.63 -10.82
C LEU A 126 -0.92 -6.97 -12.31
N SER A 127 -1.46 -6.05 -13.12
CA SER A 127 -1.61 -6.20 -14.57
C SER A 127 -0.27 -6.43 -15.26
N ALA A 128 0.80 -5.73 -14.87
CA ALA A 128 2.11 -5.98 -15.44
C ALA A 128 2.57 -7.42 -15.18
N ILE A 129 2.42 -7.92 -13.95
CA ILE A 129 2.80 -9.30 -13.60
C ILE A 129 1.92 -10.33 -14.33
N ILE A 130 0.61 -10.11 -14.35
CA ILE A 130 -0.36 -11.03 -14.93
C ILE A 130 -0.28 -11.05 -16.46
N GLU A 131 -0.42 -9.90 -17.11
CA GLU A 131 -0.58 -9.80 -18.56
C GLU A 131 0.77 -9.81 -19.29
N LYS A 132 1.77 -9.05 -18.80
CA LYS A 132 3.07 -8.93 -19.49
C LYS A 132 4.01 -10.10 -19.17
N PHE A 133 3.89 -10.66 -17.97
CA PHE A 133 4.79 -11.72 -17.49
C PHE A 133 4.08 -13.03 -17.15
N ASN A 134 2.81 -13.18 -17.55
CA ASN A 134 2.04 -14.43 -17.45
C ASN A 134 2.06 -15.04 -16.03
N GLY A 135 1.89 -14.18 -15.02
CA GLY A 135 1.86 -14.52 -13.60
C GLY A 135 3.20 -14.47 -12.87
N GLY A 136 4.31 -14.27 -13.57
CA GLY A 136 5.66 -14.28 -13.00
C GLY A 136 6.35 -15.66 -13.05
N PRO A 137 7.49 -15.85 -12.36
CA PRO A 137 8.17 -14.90 -11.48
C PRO A 137 8.87 -13.76 -12.25
N VAL A 138 8.73 -12.52 -11.76
CA VAL A 138 9.37 -11.34 -12.35
C VAL A 138 10.18 -10.53 -11.33
N GLY A 139 11.32 -9.99 -11.75
CA GLY A 139 12.17 -9.14 -10.93
C GLY A 139 11.56 -7.77 -10.66
N LEU A 140 11.87 -7.18 -9.51
CA LEU A 140 11.36 -5.86 -9.11
C LEU A 140 11.78 -4.76 -10.10
N SER A 141 13.02 -4.81 -10.60
CA SER A 141 13.52 -3.89 -11.62
C SER A 141 12.73 -3.96 -12.92
N THR A 142 12.33 -5.16 -13.32
CA THR A 142 11.52 -5.38 -14.53
C THR A 142 10.09 -4.87 -14.34
N ILE A 143 9.48 -5.07 -13.16
CA ILE A 143 8.17 -4.48 -12.83
C ILE A 143 8.27 -2.96 -12.88
N GLY A 144 9.24 -2.37 -12.18
CA GLY A 144 9.45 -0.91 -12.14
C GLY A 144 9.63 -0.30 -13.53
N ALA A 145 10.43 -0.93 -14.38
CA ALA A 145 10.57 -0.51 -15.78
C ALA A 145 9.25 -0.61 -16.57
N ALA A 146 8.45 -1.66 -16.35
CA ALA A 146 7.21 -1.89 -17.08
C ALA A 146 6.07 -0.93 -16.70
N ILE A 147 6.11 -0.33 -15.51
CA ILE A 147 5.13 0.66 -15.04
C ILE A 147 5.70 2.08 -14.89
N SER A 148 6.99 2.27 -15.20
CA SER A 148 7.72 3.55 -15.06
C SER A 148 7.70 4.11 -13.64
N GLU A 149 7.87 3.25 -12.64
CA GLU A 149 7.88 3.60 -11.22
C GLU A 149 9.18 3.13 -10.54
N ASP A 150 9.58 3.80 -9.46
CA ASP A 150 10.80 3.45 -8.76
C ASP A 150 10.66 2.11 -7.99
N THR A 151 11.72 1.30 -8.05
CA THR A 151 11.73 -0.02 -7.40
C THR A 151 11.58 0.05 -5.89
N ALA A 152 12.19 1.05 -5.23
CA ALA A 152 12.07 1.20 -3.79
C ALA A 152 10.65 1.64 -3.42
N THR A 153 10.03 2.51 -4.21
CA THR A 153 8.62 2.86 -4.03
C THR A 153 7.71 1.64 -4.12
N ILE A 154 7.91 0.77 -5.12
CA ILE A 154 7.12 -0.47 -5.25
C ILE A 154 7.30 -1.36 -4.01
N GLU A 155 8.54 -1.64 -3.58
CA GLU A 155 8.83 -2.53 -2.45
C GLU A 155 8.38 -1.95 -1.09
N ASP A 156 8.54 -0.65 -0.87
CA ASP A 156 8.25 -0.02 0.43
C ASP A 156 6.80 0.45 0.59
N VAL A 157 6.12 0.79 -0.51
CA VAL A 157 4.80 1.43 -0.46
C VAL A 157 3.68 0.48 -0.89
N TYR A 158 3.87 -0.25 -1.98
CA TYR A 158 2.79 -0.99 -2.64
C TYR A 158 2.82 -2.50 -2.30
N GLU A 159 3.98 -3.13 -2.39
CA GLU A 159 4.14 -4.57 -2.09
C GLU A 159 3.60 -4.99 -0.71
N PRO A 160 3.81 -4.25 0.39
CA PRO A 160 3.37 -4.69 1.72
C PRO A 160 1.86 -4.92 1.77
N TYR A 161 1.08 -4.05 1.12
CA TYR A 161 -0.36 -4.16 1.11
C TYR A 161 -0.85 -5.26 0.15
N LEU A 162 -0.25 -5.37 -1.03
CA LEU A 162 -0.57 -6.44 -1.99
C LEU A 162 -0.26 -7.83 -1.44
N ILE A 163 0.82 -7.98 -0.66
CA ILE A 163 1.16 -9.22 0.04
C ILE A 163 0.16 -9.49 1.18
N GLN A 164 -0.22 -8.46 1.94
CA GLN A 164 -1.19 -8.60 3.03
C GLN A 164 -2.57 -9.03 2.54
N LEU A 165 -3.02 -8.53 1.39
CA LEU A 165 -4.25 -8.98 0.72
C LEU A 165 -4.10 -10.37 0.07
N GLY A 166 -2.88 -10.90 0.01
CA GLY A 166 -2.59 -12.19 -0.62
C GLY A 166 -2.63 -12.15 -2.14
N PHE A 167 -2.53 -10.98 -2.78
CA PHE A 167 -2.48 -10.80 -4.24
C PHE A 167 -1.08 -11.00 -4.83
N LEU A 168 -0.05 -10.78 -4.01
CA LEU A 168 1.35 -10.87 -4.43
C LEU A 168 2.12 -11.83 -3.52
N ALA A 169 2.92 -12.70 -4.10
CA ALA A 169 3.85 -13.58 -3.38
C ALA A 169 5.31 -13.25 -3.75
N ARG A 170 6.17 -13.20 -2.72
CA ARG A 170 7.61 -13.01 -2.89
C ARG A 170 8.31 -14.37 -2.96
N THR A 171 9.12 -14.59 -4.00
CA THR A 171 9.97 -15.77 -4.15
C THR A 171 11.42 -15.36 -4.37
N ASN A 172 12.35 -16.31 -4.26
CA ASN A 172 13.77 -16.09 -4.55
C ASN A 172 14.03 -15.68 -6.01
N ARG A 173 13.13 -16.06 -6.93
CA ARG A 173 13.23 -15.78 -8.37
C ARG A 173 12.53 -14.49 -8.79
N GLY A 174 11.70 -13.91 -7.92
CA GLY A 174 10.89 -12.73 -8.26
C GLY A 174 9.54 -12.71 -7.56
N ARG A 175 8.66 -11.83 -8.04
CA ARG A 175 7.28 -11.66 -7.58
C ARG A 175 6.34 -12.48 -8.46
N ILE A 176 5.33 -13.09 -7.84
CA ILE A 176 4.32 -13.91 -8.49
C ILE A 176 2.94 -13.37 -8.10
N ALA A 177 2.03 -13.25 -9.06
CA ALA A 177 0.63 -12.93 -8.80
C ALA A 177 -0.12 -14.22 -8.37
N THR A 178 -0.86 -14.15 -7.28
CA THR A 178 -1.61 -15.29 -6.75
C THR A 178 -2.96 -15.45 -7.47
N PRO A 179 -3.65 -16.59 -7.35
CA PRO A 179 -4.98 -16.77 -7.93
C PRO A 179 -6.00 -15.69 -7.50
N HIS A 180 -5.90 -15.19 -6.27
CA HIS A 180 -6.76 -14.11 -5.78
C HIS A 180 -6.57 -12.79 -6.54
N ALA A 181 -5.35 -12.51 -7.01
CA ALA A 181 -5.11 -11.34 -7.86
C ALA A 181 -5.81 -11.49 -9.22
N TYR A 182 -5.83 -12.69 -9.81
CA TYR A 182 -6.53 -12.95 -11.06
C TYR A 182 -8.03 -12.78 -10.92
N GLU A 183 -8.62 -13.34 -9.85
CA GLU A 183 -10.03 -13.22 -9.51
C GLU A 183 -10.43 -11.75 -9.34
N HIS A 184 -9.65 -10.98 -8.57
CA HIS A 184 -9.92 -9.56 -8.34
C HIS A 184 -9.80 -8.72 -9.61
N MET A 185 -8.85 -9.05 -10.49
CA MET A 185 -8.65 -8.35 -11.76
C MET A 185 -9.62 -8.82 -12.86
N GLY A 186 -10.44 -9.85 -12.61
CA GLY A 186 -11.35 -10.43 -13.58
C GLY A 186 -10.66 -11.16 -14.75
N ILE A 187 -9.43 -11.64 -14.52
CA ILE A 187 -8.61 -12.31 -15.54
C ILE A 187 -8.68 -13.83 -15.32
N PRO A 188 -8.91 -14.66 -16.35
CA PRO A 188 -8.91 -16.11 -16.19
C PRO A 188 -7.56 -16.62 -15.68
N TYR A 189 -7.58 -17.34 -14.56
CA TYR A 189 -6.40 -18.03 -14.06
C TYR A 189 -6.24 -19.37 -14.77
N HIS A 190 -5.18 -19.51 -15.55
CA HIS A 190 -4.77 -20.80 -16.11
C HIS A 190 -3.65 -21.39 -15.26
N ASP A 191 -4.00 -22.37 -14.44
CA ASP A 191 -3.03 -23.09 -13.62
C ASP A 191 -2.00 -23.79 -14.53
N LYS A 192 -0.72 -23.44 -14.33
CA LYS A 192 0.39 -24.04 -15.09
C LYS A 192 0.74 -25.44 -14.60
N ASP A 193 0.28 -25.85 -13.42
CA ASP A 193 0.62 -27.16 -12.84
C ASP A 193 -0.30 -28.29 -13.30
N THR A 194 -1.42 -28.01 -13.99
CA THR A 194 -2.32 -29.06 -14.50
C THR A 194 -1.86 -29.71 -15.82
N THR A 195 -0.72 -29.28 -16.41
CA THR A 195 -0.25 -29.81 -17.71
C THR A 195 1.12 -30.51 -17.65
N GLY A 196 1.48 -31.10 -16.50
CA GLY A 196 2.84 -31.62 -16.29
C GLY A 196 2.98 -32.81 -15.36
N ASN A 197 2.09 -33.81 -15.43
CA ASN A 197 2.39 -35.17 -14.92
C ASN A 197 1.53 -36.24 -15.61
N GLY A 198 1.51 -36.22 -16.94
CA GLY A 198 1.10 -37.37 -17.73
C GLY A 198 2.24 -38.37 -17.87
N GLN A 199 2.67 -39.00 -16.77
CA GLN A 199 3.37 -40.28 -16.90
C GLN A 199 2.34 -41.31 -17.39
N PRO A 200 2.48 -41.91 -18.57
CA PRO A 200 1.61 -43.01 -18.95
C PRO A 200 1.82 -44.16 -17.97
N PRO A 201 0.75 -44.91 -17.60
CA PRO A 201 0.90 -46.04 -16.71
C PRO A 201 1.78 -47.09 -17.41
N LEU A 202 2.91 -47.41 -16.78
CA LEU A 202 3.74 -48.54 -17.18
C LEU A 202 2.93 -49.82 -16.91
N PHE A 203 2.47 -50.46 -17.99
CA PHE A 203 2.41 -51.91 -18.05
C PHE A 203 3.83 -52.47 -18.08
#